data_AF-A0A1Q5ZTA5-F1
#
_entry.id   AF-A0A1Q5ZTA5-F1
#
_cell.length_a   1.000
_cell.length_b   1.000
_cell.length_c   1.000
_cell.angle_alpha   90.00
_cell.angle_beta   90.00
_cell.angle_gamma   90.00
#
_symmetry.space_group_name_H-M   'P 1'
#
loop_
_entity.id
_entity.type
_entity.pdbx_description
1 polymer ?
#
loop_
_entity_poly.entity_id
_entity_poly.type
_entity_poly.pdbx_seq_one_letter_code
_entity_poly.pdbx_strand_id
1 'polypeptide(L)' 'MLQVASGLGTTRKTLSPIINGKQSVTPEMALRLGPAFNTTAEFWMHAQENYDLAIARKKVDVKQVKVFWHPQVA' A
#
# COMPACT_ATOMS: atom_id res chain seq x y z
N MET A 1 -0.99 -13.66 -15.84
CA MET A 1 -1.22 -12.20 -15.65
C MET A 1 -2.54 -11.72 -16.25
N LEU A 2 -2.90 -12.08 -17.50
CA LEU A 2 -4.18 -11.66 -18.10
C LEU A 2 -5.43 -12.17 -17.34
N GLN A 3 -5.44 -13.45 -16.94
CA GLN A 3 -6.53 -14.04 -16.14
C GLN A 3 -6.71 -13.31 -14.80
N VAL A 4 -5.61 -13.00 -14.11
CA VAL A 4 -5.63 -12.26 -12.83
C VAL A 4 -6.11 -10.82 -13.03
N ALA A 5 -5.64 -10.13 -14.08
CA ALA A 5 -6.11 -8.79 -14.40
C ALA A 5 -7.62 -8.77 -14.68
N SER A 6 -8.12 -9.74 -15.46
CA SER A 6 -9.54 -9.90 -15.74
C SER A 6 -10.34 -10.20 -14.47
N GLY A 7 -9.89 -11.13 -13.63
CA GLY A 7 -10.53 -11.45 -12.34
C GLY A 7 -10.58 -10.28 -11.36
N LEU A 8 -9.62 -9.35 -11.45
CA LEU A 8 -9.58 -8.11 -10.66
C LEU A 8 -10.34 -6.94 -11.35
N GLY A 9 -10.99 -7.18 -12.50
CA GLY A 9 -11.67 -6.14 -13.27
C GLY A 9 -10.74 -5.00 -13.73
N THR A 10 -9.46 -5.30 -13.98
CA THR A 10 -8.42 -4.33 -14.34
C THR A 10 -7.68 -4.74 -15.61
N THR A 11 -6.84 -3.85 -16.14
CA THR A 11 -6.02 -4.15 -17.31
C THR A 11 -4.68 -4.73 -16.90
N ARG A 12 -4.05 -5.52 -17.78
CA ARG A 12 -2.65 -5.92 -17.61
C ARG A 12 -1.73 -4.71 -17.48
N LYS A 13 -2.03 -3.62 -18.20
CA LYS A 13 -1.25 -2.38 -18.17
C LYS A 13 -1.25 -1.73 -16.78
N THR A 14 -2.36 -1.86 -16.04
CA THR A 14 -2.49 -1.39 -14.65
C THR A 14 -1.86 -2.37 -13.67
N LEU A 15 -2.09 -3.68 -13.84
CA LEU A 15 -1.60 -4.69 -12.89
C LEU A 15 -0.08 -4.92 -12.98
N SER A 16 0.51 -4.82 -14.18
CA SER A 16 1.93 -5.08 -14.40
C SER A 16 2.88 -4.18 -13.60
N PRO A 17 2.75 -2.85 -13.58
CA PRO A 17 3.63 -2.00 -12.78
C PRO A 17 3.46 -2.23 -11.27
N ILE A 18 2.27 -2.60 -10.80
CA ILE A 18 2.04 -2.95 -9.39
C ILE A 18 2.82 -4.21 -9.01
N ILE A 19 2.69 -5.30 -9.80
CA ILE A 19 3.45 -6.55 -9.58
C ILE A 19 4.96 -6.31 -9.61
N ASN A 20 5.42 -5.39 -10.47
CA ASN A 20 6.83 -5.05 -10.59
C ASN A 20 7.31 -4.03 -9.54
N GLY A 21 6.48 -3.64 -8.57
CA GLY A 21 6.81 -2.64 -7.55
C GLY A 21 7.09 -1.24 -8.10
N LYS A 22 6.65 -0.96 -9.32
CA LYS A 22 6.80 0.34 -10.00
C LYS A 22 5.62 1.29 -9.75
N GLN A 23 4.51 0.77 -9.22
CA GLN A 23 3.34 1.52 -8.84
C GLN A 23 2.79 0.96 -7.52
N SER A 24 2.33 1.86 -6.65
CA SER A 24 1.70 1.49 -5.38
C SER A 24 0.34 0.80 -5.60
N VAL A 25 -0.03 -0.06 -4.65
CA VAL A 25 -1.41 -0.55 -4.53
C VAL A 25 -2.30 0.63 -4.11
N THR A 26 -3.29 0.97 -4.93
CA THR A 26 -4.28 2.01 -4.59
C THR A 26 -5.43 1.41 -3.75
N PRO A 27 -6.22 2.23 -3.04
CA PRO A 27 -7.39 1.75 -2.31
C PRO A 27 -8.38 0.97 -3.18
N GLU A 28 -8.62 1.41 -4.42
CA GLU A 28 -9.51 0.71 -5.37
C GLU A 28 -8.95 -0.65 -5.77
N MET A 29 -7.62 -0.77 -5.89
CA MET A 29 -6.96 -2.05 -6.15
C MET A 29 -7.03 -2.95 -4.92
N ALA A 30 -6.82 -2.41 -3.72
CA ALA A 30 -6.95 -3.16 -2.47
C ALA A 30 -8.35 -3.76 -2.30
N LEU A 31 -9.40 -2.99 -2.62
CA LEU A 31 -10.80 -3.47 -2.62
C LEU A 31 -11.05 -4.63 -3.59
N ARG A 32 -10.29 -4.71 -4.69
CA ARG A 32 -10.36 -5.83 -5.66
C ARG A 32 -9.54 -7.03 -5.21
N LEU A 33 -8.37 -6.78 -4.63
CA LEU A 33 -7.44 -7.82 -4.16
C LEU A 33 -7.99 -8.60 -2.96
N GLY A 34 -8.75 -7.94 -2.07
CA GLY A 34 -9.39 -8.58 -0.92
C GLY A 34 -10.17 -9.86 -1.29
N PRO A 35 -11.31 -9.75 -2.00
CA PRO A 35 -12.09 -10.92 -2.40
C PRO A 35 -11.33 -11.85 -3.36
N ALA A 36 -10.46 -11.32 -4.23
CA ALA A 36 -9.72 -12.15 -5.18
C ALA A 36 -8.72 -13.11 -4.52
N PHE A 37 -8.23 -12.79 -3.32
CA PHE A 37 -7.25 -13.58 -2.59
C PHE A 37 -7.73 -14.05 -1.20
N ASN A 38 -9.04 -13.94 -0.92
CA ASN A 38 -9.62 -14.27 0.39
C ASN A 38 -8.91 -13.54 1.56
N THR A 39 -8.71 -12.23 1.38
CA THR A 39 -8.08 -11.30 2.32
C THR A 39 -8.97 -10.05 2.47
N THR A 40 -8.49 -9.01 3.15
CA THR A 40 -9.19 -7.73 3.29
C THR A 40 -8.47 -6.61 2.53
N ALA A 41 -9.17 -5.53 2.21
CA ALA A 41 -8.54 -4.37 1.56
C ALA A 41 -7.51 -3.71 2.50
N GLU A 42 -7.81 -3.68 3.80
CA GLU A 42 -6.95 -3.17 4.86
C GLU A 42 -5.62 -3.91 4.91
N PHE A 43 -5.63 -5.23 4.74
CA PHE A 43 -4.39 -6.02 4.66
C PHE A 43 -3.45 -5.49 3.56
N TRP A 44 -3.98 -5.24 2.36
CA TRP A 44 -3.20 -4.71 1.24
C TRP A 44 -2.76 -3.27 1.46
N MET A 45 -3.61 -2.44 2.06
CA MET A 45 -3.25 -1.06 2.41
C MET A 45 -2.14 -1.00 3.47
N HIS A 46 -2.20 -1.83 4.50
CA HIS A 46 -1.14 -1.93 5.50
C HIS A 46 0.18 -2.43 4.89
N ALA A 47 0.13 -3.37 3.96
CA ALA A 47 1.33 -3.81 3.25
C ALA A 47 1.97 -2.66 2.45
N GLN A 48 1.16 -1.86 1.75
CA GLN A 48 1.62 -0.69 1.01
C GLN A 48 2.19 0.39 1.95
N GLU A 49 1.47 0.72 3.02
CA GLU A 49 1.91 1.69 4.04
C GLU A 49 3.24 1.28 4.66
N ASN A 50 3.38 0.02 5.06
CA ASN A 50 4.61 -0.50 5.64
C ASN A 50 5.79 -0.39 4.65
N TYR A 51 5.56 -0.69 3.37
CA TYR A 51 6.57 -0.53 2.33
C TYR A 51 6.98 0.95 2.17
N ASP A 52 6.00 1.85 2.05
CA ASP A 52 6.25 3.28 1.86
C ASP A 52 7.00 3.88 3.05
N LEU A 53 6.61 3.53 4.28
CA LEU A 53 7.32 3.91 5.49
C LEU A 53 8.76 3.36 5.52
N ALA A 54 8.98 2.11 5.12
CA ALA A 54 10.32 1.53 5.06
C ALA A 54 11.24 2.26 4.06
N ILE A 55 10.70 2.68 2.91
CA ILE A 55 11.43 3.50 1.94
C ILE A 55 11.67 4.92 2.48
N ALA A 56 10.67 5.54 3.10
CA ALA A 56 10.77 6.88 3.68
C ALA A 56 11.80 6.96 4.81
N ARG A 57 11.85 5.94 5.68
CA ARG A 57 12.84 5.84 6.78
C ARG A 57 14.29 5.90 6.31
N LYS A 58 14.58 5.52 5.07
CA LYS A 58 15.93 5.58 4.49
C LYS A 58 16.30 6.98 3.98
N LYS A 59 15.31 7.85 3.78
CA LYS A 59 15.48 9.16 3.13
C LYS A 59 15.24 10.34 4.07
N VAL A 60 14.36 10.17 5.05
CA VAL A 60 13.94 11.24 5.96
C VAL A 60 14.79 11.21 7.23
N ASP A 61 15.54 12.28 7.48
CA ASP A 61 16.20 12.50 8.77
C ASP A 61 15.23 13.18 9.74
N VAL A 62 14.90 12.48 10.83
CA VAL A 62 13.95 12.93 11.85
C VAL A 62 14.62 13.58 13.07
N LYS A 63 15.97 13.69 13.10
CA LYS A 63 16.71 14.18 14.29
C LYS A 63 16.31 15.58 14.75
N GLN A 64 15.90 16.44 13.81
CA GLN A 64 15.51 17.83 14.10
C GLN A 64 13.99 18.01 14.23
N VAL A 65 13.21 16.93 14.13
CA VAL A 65 11.76 16.98 14.25
C VAL A 65 11.37 17.16 15.71
N LYS A 66 10.59 18.21 16.00
CA LYS A 66 10.07 18.48 17.34
C LYS A 66 8.76 17.75 17.56
N VAL A 67 8.56 17.19 18.75
CA VAL A 67 7.28 16.62 19.16
C VAL A 67 6.31 17.75 19.51
N PHE A 68 5.22 17.88 18.76
CA PHE A 68 4.21 18.93 18.97
C PHE A 68 3.07 18.51 19.91
N TRP A 69 2.89 17.20 20.11
CA TRP A 69 1.79 16.67 20.89
C TRP A 69 2.29 15.69 21.94
N HIS A 70 2.01 16.03 23.20
CA HIS A 70 2.13 15.12 24.33
C HIS A 70 0.71 14.82 24.79
N PRO A 71 0.23 13.56 24.71
CA PRO A 71 -0.99 13.20 25.40
C PRO A 71 -0.76 13.39 26.89
N GLN A 72 -1.50 14.31 27.52
CA GLN A 72 -1.73 14.22 28.95
C GLN A 72 -2.64 13.01 29.15
N VAL A 73 -2.03 11.87 29.47
CA VAL A 73 -2.78 10.69 29.89
C VAL A 73 -3.43 11.05 31.23
N ALA A 74 -4.76 10.99 31.26
CA ALA A 74 -5.57 11.08 32.49
C ALA A 74 -5.42 9.81 33.33
#